data_AF-A0A7C1G9S2-F1
#
_entry.id   AF-A0A7C1G9S2-F1
#
_cell.length_a   1.000
_cell.length_b   1.000
_cell.length_c   1.000
_cell.angle_alpha   90.00
_cell.angle_beta   90.00
_cell.angle_gamma   90.00
#
_symmetry.space_group_name_H-M   'P 1'
#
loop_
_entity.id
_entity.type
_entity.pdbx_description
1 polymer ?
#
loop_
_entity_poly.entity_id
_entity_poly.type
_entity_poly.pdbx_seq_one_letter_code
_entity_poly.pdbx_strand_id
1 'polypeptide(L)' 'MKYVRKRDGRLEPFDQERITNAIWKAAKAVGGKDRELAKRLSDQVVEILEKRFGEDGVPTVEEIQDVVEKVL' A
#
# COMPACT_ATOMS: atom_id res chain seq x y z
N MET A 1 9.90 0.19 -6.93
CA MET A 1 8.63 -0.18 -7.62
C MET A 1 8.07 1.02 -8.37
N LYS A 2 7.74 0.93 -9.66
CA LYS A 2 7.35 2.11 -10.48
C LYS A 2 5.87 2.19 -10.84
N TYR A 3 5.20 1.04 -10.98
CA TYR A 3 3.82 0.96 -11.45
C TYR A 3 3.01 -0.05 -10.64
N VAL A 4 1.70 0.13 -10.66
CA VAL A 4 0.68 -0.81 -10.16
C VAL A 4 -0.20 -1.22 -11.32
N ARG A 5 -0.52 -2.51 -11.39
CA ARG A 5 -1.49 -3.02 -12.34
C ARG A 5 -2.91 -3.01 -11.75
N LYS A 6 -3.81 -2.29 -12.38
CA LYS A 6 -5.24 -2.25 -12.05
C LYS A 6 -5.93 -3.54 -12.51
N ARG A 7 -7.16 -3.76 -12.03
CA ARG A 7 -7.97 -4.94 -12.39
C ARG A 7 -8.30 -5.03 -13.88
N ASP A 8 -8.40 -3.88 -14.55
CA ASP A 8 -8.62 -3.77 -16.00
C ASP A 8 -7.33 -3.96 -16.82
N GLY A 9 -6.20 -4.26 -16.18
CA GLY A 9 -4.90 -4.46 -16.81
C GLY A 9 -4.11 -3.18 -17.05
N ARG A 10 -4.68 -1.99 -16.79
CA ARG A 10 -3.94 -0.72 -16.95
C ARG A 10 -2.83 -0.59 -15.90
N LEU A 11 -1.74 0.06 -16.31
CA LEU A 11 -0.66 0.46 -15.42
C LEU A 11 -0.88 1.89 -14.95
N GLU A 12 -0.74 2.10 -13.65
CA GLU A 12 -0.80 3.41 -13.01
C GLU A 12 0.50 3.62 -12.22
N PRO A 13 1.06 4.83 -12.15
CA PRO A 13 2.24 5.09 -11.33
C PRO A 13 2.02 4.63 -9.89
N PHE A 14 3.02 3.95 -9.33
CA PHE A 14 2.99 3.59 -7.92
C PHE A 14 3.08 4.85 -7.07
N ASP A 15 2.18 4.98 -6.11
CA ASP A 15 2.13 6.09 -5.17
C ASP A 15 1.84 5.54 -3.76
N GLN A 16 2.88 5.55 -2.93
CA GLN A 16 2.81 5.12 -1.55
C GLN A 16 1.82 5.96 -0.73
N GLU A 17 1.64 7.25 -1.06
CA GLU A 17 0.74 8.13 -0.30
C GLU A 17 -0.70 7.61 -0.34
N ARG A 18 -1.09 6.92 -1.42
CA ARG A 18 -2.42 6.28 -1.51
C ARG A 18 -2.58 5.15 -0.50
N ILE A 19 -1.52 4.40 -0.21
CA ILE A 19 -1.50 3.37 0.82
C ILE A 19 -1.59 4.03 2.20
N THR A 20 -0.75 5.03 2.48
CA THR A 20 -0.79 5.79 3.74
C THR A 20 -2.18 6.37 4.00
N ASN A 21 -2.81 6.97 2.98
CA ASN A 21 -4.13 7.56 3.08
C ASN A 21 -5.24 6.51 3.26
N ALA A 22 -5.10 5.33 2.66
CA ALA A 22 -6.05 4.22 2.88
C ALA A 22 -5.98 3.71 4.32
N ILE A 23 -4.77 3.46 4.83
CA ILE A 23 -4.54 3.04 6.22
C ILE A 23 -5.05 4.11 7.20
N TRP A 24 -4.73 5.38 6.94
CA TRP A 24 -5.21 6.49 7.76
C TRP A 24 -6.74 6.57 7.82
N LYS A 25 -7.42 6.41 6.67
CA LYS A 25 -8.89 6.41 6.63
C LYS A 25 -9.47 5.24 7.41
N ALA A 26 -8.88 4.05 7.32
CA ALA A 26 -9.29 2.89 8.09
C ALA A 26 -9.10 3.11 9.60
N ALA A 27 -7.92 3.56 10.03
CA ALA A 27 -7.63 3.89 11.41
C ALA A 27 -8.57 4.97 11.97
N LYS A 28 -8.84 6.01 11.19
CA LYS A 28 -9.77 7.08 11.57
C LYS A 28 -11.21 6.58 11.74
N ALA A 29 -11.65 5.63 10.92
CA ALA A 29 -13.00 5.05 11.01
C ALA A 29 -13.23 4.30 12.34
N VAL A 30 -12.17 3.75 12.95
CA VAL A 30 -12.20 3.08 14.26
C VAL A 30 -11.77 3.99 15.43
N GLY A 31 -11.63 5.30 15.19
CA GLY A 31 -11.31 6.31 16.22
C GLY A 31 -9.82 6.63 16.41
N GLY A 32 -8.94 6.05 15.58
CA GLY A 32 -7.51 6.35 15.56
C GLY A 32 -7.21 7.76 15.06
N LYS A 33 -6.15 8.38 15.59
CA LYS A 33 -5.73 9.76 15.25
C LYS A 33 -4.26 9.91 14.88
N ASP A 34 -3.51 8.81 14.89
CA ASP A 34 -2.09 8.83 14.57
C ASP A 34 -1.83 8.61 13.07
N ARG A 35 -1.56 9.70 12.36
CA ARG A 35 -1.17 9.65 10.95
C ARG A 35 0.28 9.21 10.76
N GLU A 36 1.15 9.40 11.76
CA GLU A 36 2.54 8.91 11.70
C GLU A 36 2.58 7.38 11.77
N LEU A 37 1.71 6.78 12.58
CA LEU A 37 1.50 5.33 12.56
C LEU A 37 1.06 4.84 11.18
N ALA A 38 0.09 5.50 10.55
CA ALA A 38 -0.34 5.15 9.19
C ALA A 38 0.80 5.24 8.17
N LYS A 39 1.68 6.23 8.30
CA LYS A 39 2.89 6.34 7.47
C LYS A 39 3.84 5.18 7.72
N ARG A 40 4.16 4.85 8.98
CA ARG A 40 5.05 3.73 9.33
C ARG A 40 4.53 2.39 8.80
N LEU A 41 3.23 2.14 8.92
CA LEU A 41 2.60 0.94 8.37
C LEU A 41 2.69 0.92 6.84
N SER A 42 2.50 2.06 6.18
CA SER A 42 2.69 2.13 4.72
C SER A 42 4.13 1.90 4.30
N ASP A 43 5.12 2.36 5.07
CA ASP A 43 6.55 2.09 4.83
C ASP A 43 6.82 0.57 4.89
N GLN A 44 6.23 -0.14 5.88
CA GLN A 44 6.32 -1.60 6.00
C GLN A 44 5.65 -2.33 4.83
N VAL A 45 4.49 -1.86 4.37
CA VAL A 45 3.81 -2.44 3.19
C VAL A 45 4.70 -2.33 1.96
N VAL A 46 5.33 -1.18 1.73
CA VAL A 46 6.26 -0.99 0.61
C VAL A 46 7.44 -1.96 0.71
N GLU A 47 8.05 -2.08 1.89
CA GLU A 47 9.18 -2.99 2.09
C GLU A 47 8.81 -4.46 1.78
N ILE A 48 7.62 -4.90 2.17
CA ILE A 48 7.13 -6.25 1.86
C ILE A 48 6.89 -6.43 0.35
N LEU A 49 6.30 -5.43 -0.30
CA LEU A 49 6.06 -5.45 -1.75
C LEU A 49 7.38 -5.48 -2.53
N GLU A 50 8.36 -4.67 -2.14
CA GLU A 50 9.68 -4.66 -2.78
C GLU A 50 10.43 -5.98 -2.59
N LYS A 51 10.36 -6.59 -1.41
CA LYS A 51 10.93 -7.93 -1.19
C LYS A 51 10.25 -9.01 -2.04
N ARG A 52 8.94 -8.90 -2.27
CA ARG A 52 8.15 -9.91 -2.98
C ARG A 52 8.24 -9.80 -4.50
N PHE A 53 8.26 -8.58 -5.03
CA PHE A 53 8.19 -8.33 -6.48
C PHE A 53 9.49 -7.76 -7.06
N GLY A 54 10.43 -7.34 -6.22
CA GLY A 54 11.65 -6.63 -6.62
C GLY A 54 11.41 -5.15 -6.92
N GLU A 55 12.50 -4.42 -7.17
CA GLU A 55 12.44 -2.97 -7.42
C GLU A 55 11.68 -2.59 -8.70
N ASP A 56 11.70 -3.45 -9.72
CA ASP A 56 10.96 -3.26 -10.99
C ASP A 56 9.66 -4.08 -11.06
N GLY A 57 9.26 -4.69 -9.93
CA GLY A 57 8.01 -5.40 -9.81
C GLY A 57 6.79 -4.53 -10.10
N VAL A 58 5.74 -5.14 -10.64
CA VAL A 58 4.46 -4.49 -10.92
C VAL A 58 3.34 -5.25 -10.21
N PRO A 59 3.13 -5.01 -8.90
CA PRO A 59 2.07 -5.67 -8.17
C PRO A 59 0.70 -5.22 -8.69
N THR A 60 -0.29 -6.08 -8.51
CA THR A 60 -1.68 -5.71 -8.71
C THR A 60 -2.24 -4.93 -7.53
N VAL A 61 -3.34 -4.20 -7.75
CA VAL A 61 -4.07 -3.54 -6.66
C VAL A 61 -4.51 -4.54 -5.57
N GLU A 62 -4.96 -5.73 -5.97
CA GLU A 62 -5.40 -6.79 -5.04
C GLU A 62 -4.22 -7.29 -4.19
N GLU A 63 -3.04 -7.52 -4.78
CA GLU A 63 -1.85 -7.93 -4.02
C GLU A 63 -1.36 -6.86 -3.04
N ILE A 64 -1.52 -5.58 -3.36
CA ILE A 64 -1.23 -4.48 -2.43
C ILE A 64 -2.21 -4.51 -1.26
N GLN A 65 -3.50 -4.72 -1.53
CA GLN A 65 -4.53 -4.83 -0.49
C GLN A 65 -4.24 -6.00 0.45
N ASP A 66 -3.89 -7.17 -0.08
CA ASP A 66 -3.51 -8.35 0.72
C ASP A 66 -2.34 -8.06 1.67
N VAL A 67 -1.35 -7.27 1.22
CA VAL A 67 -0.21 -6.89 2.06
C VAL A 67 -0.63 -5.87 3.12
N VAL A 68 -1.47 -4.88 2.76
CA VAL A 68 -2.01 -3.91 3.72
C VAL A 68 -2.80 -4.61 4.82
N GLU A 69 -3.67 -5.56 4.47
CA GLU A 69 -4.47 -6.34 5.43
C GLU A 69 -3.62 -7.23 6.35
N LYS A 70 -2.43 -7.65 5.92
CA LYS A 70 -1.50 -8.41 6.77
C LYS A 70 -0.71 -7.53 7.74
N VAL A 71 -0.56 -6.25 7.42
CA VAL A 71 0.19 -5.27 8.24
C VAL A 71 -0.71 -4.62 9.30
N LEU A 72 -2.02 -4.54 9.05
CA LEU A 72 -3.04 -4.05 9.99
C LEU A 72 -3.52 -5.14 10.95
#